data_AF-A0AAE2XS86-F1
#
_entry.id   AF-A0AAE2XS86-F1
#
_cell.length_a   1.000
_cell.length_b   1.000
_cell.length_c   1.000
_cell.angle_alpha   90.00
_cell.angle_beta   90.00
_cell.angle_gamma   90.00
#
_symmetry.space_group_name_H-M   'P 1'
#
loop_
_entity.id
_entity.type
_entity.pdbx_description
1 polymer ?
#
loop_
_entity_poly.entity_id
_entity_poly.type
_entity_poly.pdbx_seq_one_letter_code
_entity_poly.pdbx_strand_id
1 'polypeptide(L)' 'MEIVPKVKVCVICGVVEDRTTIYSDIDILIVLPEKVEKKNLYVKILTKAMDKYGLPLDAPVELHITTREEAGHHVKSKII' A
#
# COMPACT_ATOMS: atom_id res chain seq x y z
N MET A 1 5.18 0.17 19.78
CA MET A 1 4.90 0.18 18.32
C MET A 1 3.54 -0.48 18.15
N GLU A 2 2.48 0.33 18.03
CA GLU A 2 1.13 -0.21 17.80
C GLU A 2 1.09 -0.86 16.41
N ILE A 3 0.98 -2.18 16.41
CA ILE A 3 0.61 -2.96 15.24
C ILE A 3 -0.91 -2.80 15.16
N VAL A 4 -1.43 -2.09 14.16
CA VAL A 4 -2.88 -2.02 13.94
C VAL A 4 -3.35 -3.45 13.64
N PRO A 5 -4.09 -4.12 14.54
CA PRO A 5 -4.50 -5.49 14.31
C PRO A 5 -5.48 -5.52 13.14
N LYS A 6 -5.36 -6.51 12.23
CA LYS A 6 -6.25 -6.76 11.07
C LYS A 6 -6.09 -5.83 9.85
N VAL A 7 -4.93 -5.19 9.68
CA VAL A 7 -4.54 -4.56 8.40
C VAL A 7 -4.34 -5.62 7.32
N LYS A 8 -4.84 -5.38 6.11
CA LYS A 8 -4.51 -6.18 4.92
C LYS A 8 -3.55 -5.38 4.04
N VAL A 9 -2.52 -6.05 3.52
CA VAL A 9 -1.56 -5.47 2.57
C VAL A 9 -1.60 -6.33 1.32
N CYS A 10 -1.82 -5.70 0.17
CA CYS A 10 -1.88 -6.36 -1.13
C CYS A 10 -0.93 -5.64 -2.09
N VAL A 11 -0.25 -6.39 -2.94
CA VAL A 11 0.33 -5.82 -4.18
C VAL A 11 -0.78 -5.79 -5.21
N ILE A 12 -0.85 -4.74 -6.03
CA ILE A 12 -1.89 -4.59 -7.08
C ILE A 12 -1.24 -4.20 -8.41
N CYS A 13 -2.08 -3.91 -9.41
CA CYS A 13 -1.69 -3.38 -10.73
C CYS A 13 -0.75 -4.30 -11.53
N GLY A 14 0.19 -3.72 -12.29
CA GLY A 14 0.92 -4.39 -13.35
C GLY A 14 1.67 -5.64 -12.90
N VAL A 15 2.12 -5.67 -11.64
CA VAL A 15 2.78 -6.83 -11.01
C VAL A 15 1.85 -8.02 -10.91
N VAL A 16 0.59 -7.76 -10.57
CA VAL A 16 -0.46 -8.78 -10.43
C VAL A 16 -1.06 -9.17 -11.78
N GLU A 17 -1.05 -8.24 -12.75
CA GLU A 17 -1.59 -8.42 -14.10
C GLU A 17 -0.57 -8.96 -15.12
N ASP A 18 0.63 -9.34 -14.67
CA ASP A 18 1.74 -9.84 -15.50
C ASP A 18 2.08 -8.93 -16.70
N ARG A 19 1.96 -7.60 -16.47
CA ARG A 19 2.26 -6.55 -17.47
C ARG A 19 3.29 -5.53 -17.00
N THR A 20 4.05 -5.87 -15.96
CA THR A 20 5.11 -5.01 -15.41
C THR A 20 6.20 -4.78 -16.43
N THR A 21 6.63 -3.52 -16.54
CA THR A 21 7.78 -3.10 -17.35
C THR A 21 8.83 -2.45 -16.46
N ILE A 22 10.02 -2.15 -17.01
CA ILE A 22 11.09 -1.44 -16.28
C ILE A 22 10.69 -0.02 -15.82
N TYR A 23 9.58 0.52 -16.33
CA TYR A 23 9.06 1.84 -16.00
C TYR A 23 7.80 1.77 -15.12
N SER A 24 7.43 0.58 -14.65
CA SER A 24 6.22 0.39 -13.85
C SER A 24 6.52 0.54 -12.36
N ASP A 25 5.64 1.26 -11.68
CA ASP A 25 5.62 1.28 -10.22
C ASP A 25 5.07 -0.03 -9.64
N ILE A 26 5.48 -0.33 -8.42
CA ILE A 26 4.96 -1.41 -7.58
C ILE A 26 3.90 -0.78 -6.69
N ASP A 27 2.64 -0.97 -7.08
CA ASP A 27 1.49 -0.47 -6.33
C ASP A 27 1.17 -1.37 -5.14
N ILE A 28 1.13 -0.77 -3.95
CA ILE A 28 0.81 -1.46 -2.69
C ILE A 28 -0.45 -0.85 -2.09
N LEU A 29 -1.48 -1.69 -1.92
CA LEU A 29 -2.72 -1.33 -1.25
C LEU A 29 -2.69 -1.78 0.21
N ILE A 30 -2.89 -0.83 1.12
CA ILE A 30 -3.05 -1.05 2.55
C ILE A 30 -4.49 -0.76 2.94
N VAL A 31 -5.21 -1.79 3.39
CA VAL A 31 -6.60 -1.69 3.84
C VAL A 31 -6.66 -1.74 5.36
N LEU A 32 -7.02 -0.62 5.96
CA LEU A 32 -7.20 -0.44 7.39
C LEU A 32 -8.60 -0.91 7.82
N PRO A 33 -8.74 -1.58 8.98
CA PRO A 33 -10.01 -2.13 9.44
C PRO A 33 -11.05 -1.05 9.79
N GLU A 34 -10.60 0.15 10.18
CA GLU A 34 -11.43 1.26 10.63
C GLU A 34 -10.90 2.60 10.11
N LYS A 35 -11.67 3.68 10.28
CA LYS A 35 -11.25 5.05 9.95
C LYS A 35 -10.18 5.51 10.93
N VAL A 36 -8.94 5.28 10.54
CA VAL A 36 -7.75 5.83 11.20
C VAL A 36 -7.38 7.14 10.53
N GLU A 37 -6.84 8.08 11.31
CA GLU A 37 -6.30 9.31 10.75
C GLU A 37 -5.12 8.95 9.82
N LYS A 38 -5.34 9.09 8.51
CA LYS A 38 -4.34 8.75 7.49
C LYS A 38 -3.21 9.78 7.41
N LYS A 39 -3.37 10.93 8.07
CA LYS A 39 -2.42 12.03 8.02
C LYS A 39 -1.05 11.53 8.48
N ASN A 40 -0.05 11.71 7.62
CA ASN A 40 1.34 11.25 7.82
C ASN A 40 1.54 9.73 7.87
N LEU A 41 0.51 8.89 7.69
CA LEU A 41 0.69 7.44 7.74
C LEU A 41 1.54 6.96 6.55
N TYR A 42 1.33 7.55 5.37
CA TYR A 42 2.14 7.35 4.17
C TYR A 42 3.63 7.57 4.47
N VAL A 43 3.98 8.76 4.96
CA VAL A 43 5.36 9.14 5.29
C VAL A 43 5.94 8.20 6.35
N LYS A 44 5.20 7.92 7.42
CA LYS A 44 5.65 7.01 8.49
C LYS A 44 5.96 5.61 7.99
N ILE A 45 5.15 5.07 7.08
CA ILE A 45 5.35 3.73 6.51
C ILE A 45 6.61 3.72 5.63
N LEU A 46 6.75 4.68 4.71
CA LEU A 46 7.91 4.75 3.83
C LEU A 46 9.20 5.02 4.59
N THR A 47 9.25 6.04 5.46
CA THR A 47 10.45 6.33 6.26
C THR A 47 10.88 5.11 7.06
N LYS A 48 9.93 4.40 7.67
CA LYS A 48 10.24 3.17 8.39
C LYS A 48 10.72 2.04 7.48
N ALA A 49 10.19 1.94 6.28
CA ALA A 49 10.66 0.96 5.30
C ALA A 49 12.08 1.28 4.82
N MET A 50 12.40 2.56 4.62
CA MET A 50 13.76 3.04 4.34
C MET A 50 14.70 2.72 5.49
N ASP A 51 14.36 3.16 6.71
CA ASP A 51 15.22 3.00 7.89
C ASP A 51 15.46 1.54 8.27
N LYS A 52 14.42 0.69 8.18
CA LYS A 52 14.47 -0.69 8.66
C LYS A 52 14.86 -1.70 7.58
N TYR A 53 14.43 -1.48 6.34
CA TYR A 53 14.61 -2.44 5.25
C TYR A 53 15.47 -1.89 4.11
N GLY A 54 15.98 -0.66 4.21
CA GLY A 54 16.83 -0.06 3.20
C GLY A 54 16.11 0.24 1.89
N LEU A 55 14.79 0.48 1.93
CA LEU A 55 14.03 0.88 0.74
C LEU A 55 14.68 2.14 0.12
N PRO A 56 15.09 2.11 -1.16
CA PRO A 56 15.64 3.29 -1.81
C PRO A 56 14.64 4.45 -1.85
N LEU A 57 15.13 5.69 -1.77
CA LEU A 57 14.30 6.89 -1.83
C LEU A 57 13.57 7.02 -3.17
N ASP A 58 14.22 6.57 -4.24
CA ASP A 58 13.77 6.57 -5.63
C ASP A 58 13.16 5.23 -6.05
N ALA A 59 12.87 4.34 -5.09
CA ALA A 59 12.19 3.10 -5.39
C ALA A 59 10.83 3.38 -6.05
N PRO A 60 10.48 2.70 -7.15
CA PRO A 60 9.22 2.90 -7.86
C PRO A 60 8.10 2.19 -7.09
N VAL A 61 7.77 2.69 -5.90
CA VAL A 61 6.75 2.12 -5.01
C VAL A 61 5.70 3.18 -4.71
N GLU A 62 4.45 2.87 -5.08
CA GLU A 62 3.31 3.71 -4.77
C GLU A 62 2.45 3.07 -3.68
N LEU A 63 2.10 3.84 -2.64
CA LEU A 63 1.25 3.37 -1.54
C LEU A 63 -0.16 3.97 -1.63
N HIS A 64 -1.14 3.09 -1.71
CA HIS A 64 -2.55 3.43 -1.53
C HIS A 64 -3.03 2.99 -0.15
N ILE A 65 -3.53 3.94 0.65
CA ILE A 65 -4.03 3.66 2.00
C ILE A 65 -5.52 3.96 2.07
N THR A 66 -6.31 2.90 2.29
CA THR A 66 -7.77 2.98 2.34
C THR A 66 -8.32 2.28 3.59
N THR A 67 -9.58 2.50 3.88
CA THR A 67 -10.34 1.77 4.92
C THR A 67 -11.21 0.69 4.27
N ARG A 68 -11.66 -0.30 5.04
CA ARG A 68 -12.61 -1.31 4.52
C ARG A 68 -13.89 -0.70 3.95
N GLU A 69 -14.40 0.36 4.59
CA GLU A 69 -15.60 1.09 4.15
C GLU A 69 -15.39 1.77 2.79
N GLU A 70 -14.23 2.39 2.59
CA GLU A 70 -13.86 3.05 1.32
C GLU A 70 -13.54 2.03 0.21
N ALA A 71 -12.87 0.93 0.55
CA ALA A 71 -12.58 -0.16 -0.37
C ALA A 71 -13.89 -0.80 -0.88
N GLY A 72 -14.88 -1.00 -0.02
CA GLY A 72 -16.19 -1.53 -0.43
C GLY A 72 -16.88 -0.72 -1.54
N HIS A 73 -16.59 0.57 -1.65
CA HIS A 73 -17.10 1.44 -2.72
C HIS A 73 -16.25 1.43 -4.00
N HIS A 74 -15.02 0.91 -3.96
CA HIS A 74 -14.04 0.99 -5.06
C HIS A 74 -13.46 -0.37 -5.51
N VAL A 75 -13.84 -1.49 -4.89
CA VAL A 75 -13.36 -2.83 -5.27
C VAL A 75 -14.10 -3.30 -6.54
N LYS A 76 -13.63 -2.81 -7.69
CA LYS A 76 -13.75 -3.43 -9.01
C LYS A 76 -12.40 -3.89 -9.57
N SER A 77 -11.34 -3.83 -8.78
CA SER A 77 -10.02 -4.36 -9.18
C SER A 77 -9.88 -5.76 -8.61
N LYS A 78 -9.61 -6.73 -9.50
CA LYS A 78 -9.34 -8.14 -9.17
C LYS A 78 -8.40 -8.21 -7.97
N ILE A 79 -8.93 -8.68 -6.84
CA ILE A 79 -8.13 -9.16 -5.73
C ILE A 79 -7.73 -10.58 -6.16
N ILE A 80 -6.46 -10.77 -6.52
CA ILE A 80 -5.85 -12.09 -6.71
C ILE A 80 -5.36 -12.59 -5.34
#